data_AF-A0A7C4REW6-F1
#
_entry.id   AF-A0A7C4REW6-F1
#
_cell.length_a   1.000
_cell.length_b   1.000
_cell.length_c   1.000
_cell.angle_alpha   90.00
_cell.angle_beta   90.00
_cell.angle_gamma   90.00
#
_symmetry.space_group_name_H-M   'P 1'
#
loop_
_entity.id
_entity.type
_entity.pdbx_description
1 polymer ?
#
loop_
_entity_poly.entity_id
_entity_poly.type
_entity_poly.pdbx_seq_one_letter_code
_entity_poly.pdbx_strand_id
1 'polypeptide(L)'
;MQDTNSKNEEYLKILSREGAIVILKQLSFGPCRFAKLKKLVQHTTLAKRLKELEEAGLIKRTVTQNRPPTSIYEITEKGKEALNILNQLKRL
;
A
#
# COMPACT_ATOMS: atom_id res chain seq x y z
N MET A 1 22.26 -18.00 -0.02
CA MET A 1 20.98 -18.39 -0.65
C MET A 1 19.82 -18.49 0.36
N GLN A 2 19.93 -18.02 1.61
CA GLN A 2 18.89 -18.17 2.64
C GLN A 2 17.97 -16.94 2.84
N ASP A 3 18.23 -15.80 2.20
CA ASP A 3 17.55 -14.53 2.52
C ASP A 3 16.22 -14.27 1.80
N THR A 4 15.96 -14.93 0.67
CA THR A 4 14.75 -14.64 -0.15
C THR A 4 13.46 -15.09 0.52
N ASN A 5 13.50 -16.18 1.29
CA ASN A 5 12.28 -16.75 1.90
C ASN A 5 11.76 -15.88 3.04
N SER A 6 12.67 -15.33 3.86
CA SER A 6 12.31 -14.45 4.99
C SER A 6 11.69 -13.13 4.53
N LYS A 7 12.20 -12.56 3.42
CA LYS A 7 11.57 -11.38 2.80
C LYS A 7 10.17 -11.70 2.30
N ASN A 8 9.95 -12.80 1.60
CA ASN A 8 8.62 -13.13 1.07
C ASN A 8 7.56 -13.30 2.18
N GLU A 9 7.93 -13.92 3.30
CA GLU A 9 7.05 -14.04 4.48
C GLU A 9 6.67 -12.67 5.06
N GLU A 10 7.62 -11.74 5.15
CA GLU A 10 7.35 -10.38 5.62
C GLU A 10 6.39 -9.63 4.69
N TYR A 11 6.55 -9.77 3.37
CA TYR A 11 5.65 -9.18 2.38
C TYR A 11 4.24 -9.74 2.50
N LEU A 12 4.10 -11.07 2.60
CA LEU A 12 2.81 -11.72 2.82
C LEU A 12 2.17 -11.25 4.12
N LYS A 13 2.98 -11.08 5.18
CA LYS A 13 2.51 -10.56 6.47
C LYS A 13 2.02 -9.13 6.37
N ILE A 14 2.65 -8.26 5.57
CA ILE A 14 2.17 -6.89 5.33
C ILE A 14 0.84 -6.91 4.58
N LEU A 15 0.77 -7.68 3.48
CA LEU A 15 -0.42 -7.78 2.63
C LEU A 15 -1.62 -8.42 3.35
N SER A 16 -1.38 -9.38 4.26
CA SER A 16 -2.42 -10.05 5.05
C SER A 16 -3.05 -9.16 6.12
N ARG A 17 -2.55 -7.95 6.32
CA ARG A 17 -3.06 -7.06 7.37
C ARG A 17 -4.29 -6.31 6.90
N GLU A 18 -5.20 -6.09 7.83
CA GLU A 18 -6.40 -5.32 7.59
C GLU A 18 -6.08 -3.95 6.98
N GLY A 19 -6.82 -3.58 5.93
CA GLY A 19 -6.68 -2.32 5.22
C GLY A 19 -5.54 -2.25 4.19
N ALA A 20 -4.54 -3.14 4.22
CA ALA A 20 -3.43 -3.09 3.26
C ALA A 20 -3.90 -3.29 1.81
N ILE A 21 -4.67 -4.35 1.57
CA ILE A 21 -5.25 -4.65 0.24
C ILE A 21 -6.25 -3.56 -0.19
N VAL A 22 -7.01 -3.01 0.76
CA VAL A 22 -7.98 -1.92 0.49
C VAL A 22 -7.24 -0.67 0.00
N ILE A 23 -6.12 -0.32 0.62
CA ILE A 23 -5.28 0.81 0.20
C ILE A 23 -4.70 0.57 -1.18
N LEU A 24 -4.10 -0.60 -1.44
CA LEU A 24 -3.55 -0.93 -2.77
C LEU A 24 -4.63 -0.86 -3.85
N LYS A 25 -5.80 -1.44 -3.60
CA LYS A 25 -6.94 -1.36 -4.53
C LYS A 25 -7.42 0.06 -4.74
N GLN A 26 -7.44 0.91 -3.71
CA GLN A 26 -7.83 2.31 -3.89
C GLN A 26 -6.80 3.06 -4.76
N LEU A 27 -5.51 2.77 -4.59
CA LEU A 27 -4.42 3.40 -5.33
C LEU A 27 -4.28 2.88 -6.76
N SER A 28 -4.79 1.69 -7.08
CA SER A 28 -4.84 1.20 -8.47
C SER A 28 -5.77 2.02 -9.38
N PHE A 29 -6.66 2.82 -8.80
CA PHE A 29 -7.47 3.81 -9.55
C PHE A 29 -6.76 5.15 -9.76
N GLY A 30 -5.57 5.33 -9.18
CA GLY A 30 -4.74 6.53 -9.33
C GLY A 30 -4.28 7.13 -8.00
N PRO A 31 -3.34 8.10 -8.06
CA PRO A 31 -2.76 8.72 -6.87
C PRO A 31 -3.80 9.43 -6.00
N CYS A 32 -3.65 9.38 -4.68
CA CYS A 32 -4.58 10.08 -3.79
C CYS A 32 -3.97 10.56 -2.47
N ARG A 33 -4.65 11.53 -1.85
CA ARG A 33 -4.24 12.13 -0.57
C ARG A 33 -4.61 11.24 0.62
N PHE A 34 -3.87 11.38 1.71
CA PHE A 34 -4.18 10.73 3.00
C PHE A 34 -5.65 10.88 3.41
N ALA A 35 -6.22 12.08 3.25
CA ALA A 35 -7.61 12.36 3.61
C ALA A 35 -8.64 11.51 2.86
N LYS A 36 -8.34 11.11 1.61
CA LYS A 36 -9.22 10.20 0.84
C LYS A 36 -9.15 8.78 1.41
N LEU A 37 -7.95 8.31 1.74
CA LEU A 37 -7.72 6.97 2.30
C LEU A 37 -8.29 6.82 3.72
N LYS A 38 -8.28 7.90 4.52
CA LYS A 38 -8.87 7.92 5.88
C LYS A 38 -10.37 7.61 5.90
N LYS A 39 -11.07 7.76 4.77
CA LYS A 39 -12.49 7.38 4.64
C LYS A 39 -12.69 5.87 4.50
N LEU A 40 -11.64 5.12 4.17
CA LEU A 40 -11.69 3.68 3.87
C LEU A 40 -11.06 2.82 4.97
N VAL A 41 -10.11 3.38 5.72
CA VAL A 41 -9.33 2.67 6.74
C VAL A 41 -9.25 3.55 7.99
N GLN A 42 -9.39 2.93 9.16
CA GLN A 42 -9.26 3.63 10.44
C GLN A 42 -7.92 4.39 10.52
N HIS A 43 -7.98 5.60 11.07
CA HIS A 43 -6.88 6.56 11.03
C HIS A 43 -5.56 6.06 11.62
N THR A 44 -5.64 5.44 12.81
CA THR A 44 -4.50 4.90 13.55
C THR A 44 -3.80 3.79 12.75
N THR A 45 -4.58 2.97 12.06
CA THR A 45 -4.09 1.88 11.22
C THR A 45 -3.54 2.38 9.90
N LEU A 46 -4.18 3.38 9.29
CA LEU A 46 -3.83 3.89 7.96
C LEU A 46 -2.38 4.39 7.87
N ALA A 47 -1.94 5.23 8.81
CA ALA A 47 -0.56 5.76 8.80
C ALA A 47 0.48 4.63 8.87
N LYS A 48 0.23 3.63 9.73
CA LYS A 48 1.08 2.45 9.86
C LYS A 48 1.08 1.61 8.58
N ARG A 49 -0.09 1.36 7.97
CA ARG A 49 -0.18 0.60 6.72
C ARG A 49 0.54 1.30 5.58
N LEU A 50 0.38 2.62 5.45
CA LEU A 50 1.05 3.39 4.40
C LEU A 50 2.57 3.32 4.53
N LYS A 51 3.09 3.42 5.76
CA LYS A 51 4.51 3.26 6.03
C LYS A 51 5.01 1.85 5.65
N GLU A 52 4.32 0.80 6.11
CA GLU A 52 4.70 -0.59 5.78
C GLU A 52 4.66 -0.87 4.27
N LEU A 53 3.63 -0.37 3.56
CA LEU A 53 3.52 -0.52 2.11
C LEU A 53 4.60 0.28 1.35
N GLU A 54 4.99 1.45 1.87
CA GLU A 54 6.07 2.27 1.31
C GLU A 54 7.44 1.60 1.52
N GLU A 55 7.70 1.08 2.72
CA GLU A 55 8.93 0.32 3.05
C GLU A 55 9.04 -0.97 2.22
N ALA A 56 7.92 -1.64 1.95
CA ALA A 56 7.86 -2.78 1.03
C ALA A 56 8.01 -2.39 -0.46
N GLY A 57 8.06 -1.09 -0.77
CA GLY A 57 8.14 -0.57 -2.13
C GLY A 57 6.89 -0.89 -2.97
N LEU A 58 5.74 -1.09 -2.33
CA LEU A 58 4.47 -1.34 -3.00
C LEU A 58 3.76 -0.02 -3.37
N ILE A 59 4.01 1.03 -2.59
CA ILE A 59 3.52 2.38 -2.86
C ILE A 59 4.66 3.39 -2.77
N LYS A 60 4.45 4.57 -3.35
CA LYS A 60 5.31 5.73 -3.23
C LYS A 60 4.55 6.86 -2.56
N ARG A 61 5.20 7.59 -1.66
CA ARG A 61 4.69 8.84 -1.07
C ARG A 61 5.42 10.03 -1.69
N THR A 62 4.67 11.05 -2.06
CA THR A 62 5.19 12.35 -2.51
C THR A 62 4.62 13.45 -1.63
N VAL A 63 5.47 14.31 -1.08
CA VAL A 63 5.05 15.50 -0.32
C VAL A 63 5.06 16.71 -1.26
N THR A 64 3.90 17.36 -1.41
CA THR A 64 3.77 18.57 -2.21
C THR A 64 4.24 19.79 -1.44
N GLN A 65 4.89 20.74 -2.12
CA GLN A 65 5.42 21.98 -1.53
C GLN A 65 4.36 23.09 -1.40
N ASN A 66 3.07 22.78 -1.56
CA ASN A 66 1.99 23.74 -1.37
C ASN A 66 1.80 24.11 0.10
N ARG A 67 1.10 25.22 0.37
CA ARG A 67 0.62 25.57 1.71
C ARG A 67 -0.89 25.30 1.79
N PRO A 68 -1.36 24.37 2.63
CA PRO A 68 -0.60 23.47 3.51
C PRO A 68 0.04 22.29 2.75
N PRO A 69 1.23 21.81 3.19
CA PRO A 69 1.90 20.69 2.55
C PRO A 69 1.04 19.44 2.66
N THR A 70 1.06 18.63 1.60
CA THR A 70 0.16 17.49 1.47
C THR A 70 0.92 16.25 1.03
N SER A 71 0.56 15.09 1.58
CA SER A 71 1.06 13.80 1.08
C SER A 71 0.12 13.19 0.06
N ILE A 72 0.67 12.84 -1.10
CA ILE A 72 0.03 12.05 -2.17
C ILE A 72 0.68 10.68 -2.16
N TYR A 73 -0.14 9.63 -2.28
CA TYR A 73 0.29 8.24 -2.36
C TYR A 73 -0.07 7.67 -3.72
N GLU A 74 0.78 6.82 -4.25
CA GLU A 74 0.64 6.19 -5.56
C GLU A 74 1.09 4.74 -5.50
N ILE A 75 0.39 3.85 -6.20
CA ILE A 75 0.80 2.45 -6.31
C ILE A 75 1.98 2.32 -7.28
N THR A 76 3.00 1.56 -6.90
CA THR A 76 4.15 1.26 -7.77
C THR A 76 3.81 0.11 -8.72
N GLU A 77 4.66 -0.15 -9.73
CA GLU A 77 4.51 -1.33 -10.58
C GLU A 77 4.52 -2.64 -9.78
N LYS A 78 5.45 -2.77 -8.82
CA LYS A 78 5.49 -3.89 -7.89
C LYS A 78 4.19 -4.05 -7.09
N GLY A 79 3.61 -2.93 -6.65
CA GLY A 79 2.32 -2.90 -5.97
C GLY A 79 1.18 -3.40 -6.86
N LYS A 80 1.17 -3.02 -8.15
CA LYS A 80 0.19 -3.47 -9.13
C LYS A 80 0.30 -4.97 -9.39
N GLU A 81 1.51 -5.48 -9.56
CA GLU A 81 1.78 -6.92 -9.72
C GLU A 81 1.28 -7.72 -8.52
N ALA A 82 1.61 -7.28 -7.30
CA ALA A 82 1.15 -7.91 -6.07
C ALA A 82 -0.39 -7.91 -5.98
N LEU A 83 -1.03 -6.77 -6.30
CA LEU A 83 -2.49 -6.68 -6.31
C LEU A 83 -3.13 -7.60 -7.36
N ASN A 84 -2.50 -7.75 -8.54
CA ASN A 84 -2.97 -8.65 -9.58
C ASN A 84 -2.95 -10.12 -9.11
N ILE A 85 -1.86 -10.56 -8.47
CA ILE A 85 -1.74 -11.90 -7.89
C ILE A 85 -2.84 -12.12 -6.83
N LEU A 86 -3.05 -11.16 -5.93
CA LEU A 86 -4.11 -11.24 -4.92
C LEU A 86 -5.52 -11.34 -5.55
N ASN A 87 -5.77 -10.63 -6.64
CA ASN A 87 -7.04 -10.70 -7.36
C ASN A 87 -7.25 -12.06 -8.04
N GLN A 88 -6.18 -12.72 -8.50
CA GLN A 88 -6.25 -14.08 -9.05
C GLN A 88 -6.57 -15.08 -7.93
N LEU A 89 -5.93 -14.97 -6.77
CA LEU A 89 -6.20 -15.84 -5.62
C LEU A 89 -7.64 -15.74 -5.11
N LYS A 90 -8.24 -14.54 -5.13
CA LYS A 90 -9.65 -14.35 -4.73
C LYS A 90 -10.66 -15.07 -5.64
N ARG A 91 -10.26 -15.44 -6.86
CA ARG A 91 -11.12 -16.12 -7.84
C ARG A 91 -11.03 -17.65 -7.77
N LEU A 92 -10.12 -18.18 -6.96
CA LEU A 92 -10.03 -19.61 -6.61
C LEU A 92 -11.04 -19.92 -5.50
#